data_AF-A0A9N9WVQ6-F1
#
_entry.id   AF-A0A9N9WVQ6-F1
#
_cell.length_a   1.000
_cell.length_b   1.000
_cell.length_c   1.000
_cell.angle_alpha   90.00
_cell.angle_beta   90.00
_cell.angle_gamma   90.00
#
_symmetry.space_group_name_H-M   'P 1'
#
loop_
_entity.id
_entity.type
_entity.pdbx_description
1 polymer ?
#
loop_
_entity_poly.entity_id
_entity_poly.type
_entity_poly.pdbx_seq_one_letter_code
_entity_poly.pdbx_strand_id
1 'polypeptide(L)'
;MVFLTALRLTRARGPDEWWRKRKVFKLAAFFYGRRRNCYSLAIRSLHRALVYATKSRALKKMDLIELWKQRISGGLESHGLEYWQFMDGLHKSNIQLNRKVLADLAAFEPATFESLSKIALDVKEAENDENSNKN
;
A
#
# COMPACT_ATOMS: atom_id res chain seq x y z
N MET A 1 -54.44 1.47 -35.46
CA MET A 1 -54.67 1.02 -34.07
C MET A 1 -53.95 -0.29 -33.86
N VAL A 2 -52.89 -0.27 -33.06
CA VAL A 2 -52.82 -0.88 -31.71
C VAL A 2 -52.60 -2.40 -31.77
N PHE A 3 -51.40 -2.78 -31.37
CA PHE A 3 -50.97 -4.14 -31.06
C PHE A 3 -52.00 -4.86 -30.16
N LEU A 4 -52.80 -5.78 -30.71
CA LEU A 4 -53.92 -6.46 -30.03
C LEU A 4 -53.63 -7.89 -29.54
N THR A 5 -52.39 -8.39 -29.65
CA THR A 5 -52.03 -9.69 -29.07
C THR A 5 -51.58 -9.54 -27.61
N ALA A 6 -52.48 -9.88 -26.68
CA ALA A 6 -52.28 -9.86 -25.22
C ALA A 6 -51.07 -10.70 -24.72
N LEU A 7 -50.61 -11.68 -25.51
CA LEU A 7 -49.48 -12.57 -25.18
C LEU A 7 -48.13 -11.87 -25.03
N ARG A 8 -47.98 -10.62 -25.48
CA ARG A 8 -46.77 -9.81 -25.27
C ARG A 8 -46.89 -8.83 -24.09
N LEU A 9 -48.08 -8.69 -23.50
CA LEU A 9 -48.38 -7.78 -22.40
C LEU A 9 -47.97 -8.38 -21.04
N THR A 10 -47.93 -9.71 -20.91
CA THR A 10 -47.57 -10.41 -19.67
C THR A 10 -46.09 -10.81 -19.65
N ARG A 11 -45.17 -9.86 -19.84
CA ARG A 11 -43.74 -10.09 -19.52
C ARG A 11 -43.58 -10.04 -18.00
N ALA A 12 -43.93 -11.12 -17.31
CA ALA A 12 -43.67 -11.27 -15.89
C ALA A 12 -42.14 -11.15 -15.64
N ARG A 13 -41.74 -10.40 -14.61
CA ARG A 13 -40.33 -10.37 -14.19
C ARG A 13 -39.98 -11.75 -13.61
N GLY A 14 -39.10 -12.48 -14.30
CA GLY A 14 -38.61 -13.79 -13.84
C GLY A 14 -37.70 -13.72 -12.60
N PRO A 15 -37.21 -14.88 -12.11
CA PRO A 15 -36.33 -14.98 -10.93
C PRO A 15 -34.95 -14.34 -11.12
N ASP A 16 -34.62 -13.89 -12.33
CA ASP A 16 -33.37 -13.24 -12.68
C ASP A 16 -33.06 -12.02 -11.81
N GLU A 17 -34.08 -11.23 -11.45
CA GLU A 17 -33.90 -10.06 -10.58
C GLU A 17 -33.42 -10.48 -9.18
N TRP A 18 -33.96 -11.59 -8.65
CA TRP A 18 -33.56 -12.13 -7.35
C TRP A 18 -32.12 -12.63 -7.37
N TRP A 19 -31.71 -13.39 -8.39
CA TRP A 19 -30.32 -13.85 -8.53
C TRP A 19 -29.33 -12.70 -8.67
N ARG A 20 -29.69 -11.61 -9.37
CA ARG A 20 -28.86 -10.40 -9.47
C ARG A 20 -28.67 -9.73 -8.10
N LYS A 21 -29.76 -9.55 -7.33
CA LYS A 21 -29.68 -8.98 -5.97
C LYS A 21 -28.87 -9.88 -5.04
N ARG A 22 -29.03 -11.20 -5.14
CA ARG A 22 -28.28 -12.18 -4.32
C ARG A 22 -26.77 -12.09 -4.55
N LYS A 23 -26.29 -11.85 -5.78
CA LYS A 23 -24.85 -11.62 -6.05
C LYS A 23 -24.32 -10.40 -5.30
N VAL A 24 -25.07 -9.29 -5.29
CA VAL A 24 -24.70 -8.07 -4.56
C VAL A 24 -24.69 -8.31 -3.05
N PHE A 25 -25.69 -9.01 -2.50
CA PHE A 25 -25.73 -9.33 -1.08
C PHE A 25 -24.63 -10.30 -0.63
N LYS A 26 -24.18 -11.22 -1.50
CA LYS A 26 -23.00 -12.06 -1.20
C LYS A 26 -21.75 -11.20 -0.98
N LEU A 27 -21.55 -10.18 -1.81
CA LEU A 27 -20.40 -9.26 -1.66
C LEU A 27 -20.57 -8.31 -0.46
N ALA A 28 -21.80 -7.91 -0.14
CA ALA A 28 -22.13 -7.00 0.95
C ALA A 28 -22.35 -7.70 2.32
N ALA A 29 -22.15 -9.02 2.42
CA ALA A 29 -22.56 -9.82 3.58
C ALA A 29 -21.99 -9.33 4.91
N PHE A 30 -20.76 -8.82 4.89
CA PHE A 30 -20.02 -8.31 6.07
C PHE A 30 -20.17 -6.80 6.29
N PHE A 31 -21.04 -6.12 5.53
CA PHE A 31 -21.33 -4.73 5.81
C PHE A 31 -22.18 -4.59 7.09
N TYR A 32 -22.01 -3.47 7.79
CA TYR A 32 -22.72 -3.19 9.03
C TYR A 32 -24.12 -2.60 8.79
N GLY A 33 -25.13 -3.07 9.52
CA GLY A 33 -26.48 -2.51 9.50
C GLY A 33 -27.17 -2.62 8.14
N ARG A 34 -28.00 -1.63 7.77
CA ARG A 34 -28.90 -1.70 6.59
C ARG A 34 -28.19 -1.86 5.25
N ARG A 35 -26.91 -1.49 5.12
CA ARG A 35 -26.12 -1.67 3.88
C ARG A 35 -25.82 -3.13 3.54
N ARG A 36 -26.09 -4.09 4.43
CA ARG A 36 -26.01 -5.52 4.11
C ARG A 36 -27.35 -6.13 3.64
N ASN A 37 -28.47 -5.50 4.00
CA ASN A 37 -29.82 -6.04 3.81
C ASN A 37 -30.65 -5.27 2.76
N CYS A 38 -30.44 -3.96 2.62
CA CYS A 38 -31.20 -3.10 1.71
C CYS A 38 -30.43 -2.89 0.41
N TYR A 39 -30.98 -3.37 -0.72
CA TYR A 39 -30.29 -3.36 -2.02
C TYR A 39 -29.80 -1.97 -2.45
N SER A 40 -30.64 -0.94 -2.35
CA SER A 40 -30.30 0.43 -2.76
C SER A 40 -29.13 1.03 -1.97
N LEU A 41 -28.99 0.64 -0.69
CA LEU A 41 -27.86 1.05 0.14
C LEU A 41 -26.63 0.19 -0.14
N ALA A 42 -26.84 -1.13 -0.26
CA ALA A 42 -25.79 -2.11 -0.51
C ALA A 42 -25.01 -1.81 -1.79
N ILE A 43 -25.70 -1.51 -2.89
CA ILE A 43 -25.05 -1.26 -4.19
C ILE A 43 -24.16 -0.01 -4.15
N ARG A 44 -24.62 1.07 -3.49
CA ARG A 44 -23.85 2.32 -3.34
C ARG A 44 -22.60 2.08 -2.48
N SER A 45 -22.75 1.39 -1.36
CA SER A 45 -21.61 1.04 -0.48
C SER A 45 -20.63 0.10 -1.17
N LEU A 46 -21.13 -0.90 -1.91
CA LEU A 46 -20.30 -1.85 -2.63
C LEU A 46 -19.47 -1.18 -3.72
N HIS A 47 -20.08 -0.30 -4.52
CA HIS A 47 -19.35 0.45 -5.56
C HIS A 47 -18.23 1.29 -4.94
N ARG A 48 -18.52 2.00 -3.85
CA ARG A 48 -17.51 2.78 -3.11
C ARG A 48 -16.38 1.89 -2.58
N ALA A 49 -16.71 0.74 -2.00
CA ALA A 49 -15.72 -0.22 -1.49
C ALA A 49 -14.82 -0.77 -2.60
N LEU A 50 -15.37 -1.10 -3.77
CA LEU A 50 -14.60 -1.59 -4.91
C LEU A 50 -13.63 -0.54 -5.46
N VAL A 51 -14.06 0.73 -5.53
CA VAL A 51 -13.18 1.85 -5.92
C VAL A 51 -12.06 2.06 -4.91
N TYR A 52 -12.33 1.96 -3.61
CA TYR A 52 -11.25 2.02 -2.62
C TYR A 52 -10.34 0.79 -2.71
N ALA A 53 -10.88 -0.41 -2.92
CA ALA A 53 -10.06 -1.61 -3.03
C ALA A 53 -9.02 -1.51 -4.16
N THR A 54 -9.37 -0.91 -5.31
CA THR A 54 -8.40 -0.67 -6.39
C THR A 54 -7.38 0.41 -6.01
N LYS A 55 -7.84 1.54 -5.46
CA LYS A 55 -6.95 2.64 -5.02
C LYS A 55 -5.98 2.20 -3.92
N SER A 56 -6.47 1.47 -2.92
CA SER A 56 -5.69 0.99 -1.77
C SER A 56 -4.59 0.02 -2.16
N ARG A 57 -4.69 -0.71 -3.29
CA ARG A 57 -3.56 -1.54 -3.79
C ARG A 57 -2.35 -0.69 -4.19
N ALA A 58 -2.58 0.50 -4.73
CA ALA A 58 -1.51 1.44 -5.06
C ALA A 58 -0.99 2.13 -3.80
N LEU A 59 -1.89 2.64 -2.96
CA LEU A 59 -1.53 3.32 -1.71
C LEU A 59 -0.74 2.42 -0.75
N LYS A 60 -1.12 1.15 -0.63
CA LYS A 60 -0.40 0.16 0.18
C LYS A 60 1.10 0.15 -0.14
N LYS A 61 1.49 0.26 -1.41
CA LYS A 61 2.92 0.29 -1.77
C LYS A 61 3.64 1.51 -1.18
N MET A 62 2.98 2.67 -1.16
CA MET A 62 3.52 3.91 -0.60
C MET A 62 3.58 3.85 0.93
N ASP A 63 2.51 3.39 1.57
CA ASP A 63 2.44 3.22 3.03
C ASP A 63 3.55 2.28 3.54
N LEU A 64 3.85 1.21 2.79
CA LEU A 64 4.95 0.30 3.12
C LEU A 64 6.32 0.94 2.95
N ILE A 65 6.53 1.76 1.92
CA ILE A 65 7.80 2.48 1.70
C ILE A 65 8.04 3.48 2.83
N GLU A 66 7.01 4.22 3.22
CA GLU A 66 7.08 5.16 4.33
C GLU A 66 7.40 4.46 5.65
N LEU A 67 6.72 3.34 5.93
CA LEU A 67 6.99 2.52 7.11
C LEU A 67 8.44 2.01 7.14
N TRP A 68 8.96 1.52 6.01
CA TRP A 68 10.35 1.04 5.96
C TRP A 68 11.35 2.18 6.18
N LYS A 69 11.09 3.36 5.63
CA LYS A 69 11.91 4.55 5.90
C LYS A 69 11.92 4.89 7.39
N GLN A 70 10.75 4.88 8.04
CA GLN A 70 10.64 5.15 9.49
C GLN A 70 11.38 4.10 10.32
N ARG A 71 11.25 2.81 9.98
CA ARG A 71 11.98 1.72 10.67
C ARG A 71 13.49 1.85 10.53
N ILE A 72 13.99 2.13 9.32
CA ILE A 72 15.41 2.37 9.10
C ILE A 72 15.87 3.60 9.89
N SER A 73 15.09 4.68 9.88
CA SER A 73 15.41 5.89 10.63
C SER A 73 15.53 5.62 12.13
N GLY A 74 14.61 4.83 12.71
CA GLY A 74 14.70 4.45 14.12
C GLY A 74 15.90 3.55 14.43
N GLY A 75 16.28 2.66 13.51
CA GLY A 75 17.50 1.85 13.65
C GLY A 75 18.79 2.66 13.54
N LEU A 76 18.79 3.76 12.78
CA LEU A 76 19.96 4.64 12.62
C LEU A 76 20.13 5.63 13.78
N GLU A 77 19.10 5.85 14.59
CA GLU A 77 19.15 6.78 15.72
C GLU A 77 20.25 6.41 16.72
N SER A 78 20.43 5.10 17.00
CA SER A 78 21.53 4.61 17.85
C SER A 78 22.92 4.79 17.24
N HIS A 79 23.01 5.01 15.93
CA HIS A 79 24.26 5.19 15.19
C HIS A 79 24.53 6.66 14.84
N GLY A 80 23.65 7.59 15.23
CA GLY A 80 23.83 9.03 14.99
C GLY A 80 23.76 9.44 13.51
N LEU A 81 23.10 8.64 12.67
CA LEU A 81 23.00 8.85 11.23
C LEU A 81 21.57 9.22 10.81
N GLU A 82 21.45 10.12 9.84
CA GLU A 82 20.17 10.37 9.18
C GLU A 82 19.96 9.41 8.01
N TYR A 83 18.69 9.04 7.76
CA TYR A 83 18.31 8.14 6.67
C TYR A 83 18.84 8.58 5.28
N TRP A 84 18.81 9.89 4.99
CA TRP A 84 19.31 10.42 3.72
C TRP A 84 20.80 10.13 3.53
N GLN A 85 21.60 10.44 4.56
CA GLN A 85 23.04 10.22 4.57
C GLN A 85 23.38 8.73 4.45
N PHE A 86 22.63 7.88 5.16
CA PHE A 86 22.79 6.43 5.08
C PHE A 86 22.52 5.89 3.67
N MET A 87 21.42 6.30 3.03
CA MET A 87 21.06 5.83 1.69
C MET A 87 22.04 6.33 0.61
N ASP A 88 22.53 7.56 0.75
CA ASP A 88 23.51 8.14 -0.15
C ASP A 88 24.86 7.41 -0.04
N GLY A 89 25.33 7.14 1.18
CA GLY A 89 26.55 6.35 1.43
C GLY A 89 26.46 4.92 0.88
N LEU A 90 25.31 4.25 1.01
CA LEU A 90 25.09 2.94 0.41
C LEU A 90 25.09 2.98 -1.12
N HIS A 91 24.51 4.02 -1.73
CA HIS A 91 24.51 4.16 -3.18
C HIS A 91 25.93 4.38 -3.72
N LYS A 92 26.73 5.22 -3.05
CA LYS A 92 28.12 5.53 -3.42
C LYS A 92 29.06 4.33 -3.25
N SER A 93 28.82 3.49 -2.25
CA SER A 93 29.50 2.21 -2.06
C SER A 93 29.01 1.10 -3.01
N ASN A 94 28.12 1.40 -3.96
CA ASN A 94 27.50 0.46 -4.90
C ASN A 94 26.71 -0.69 -4.24
N ILE A 95 26.22 -0.49 -3.02
CA ILE A 95 25.41 -1.47 -2.29
C ILE A 95 23.94 -1.27 -2.65
N GLN A 96 23.43 -2.10 -3.56
CA GLN A 96 22.05 -2.03 -4.06
C GLN A 96 21.09 -2.85 -3.20
N LEU A 97 20.83 -2.39 -1.97
CA LEU A 97 19.87 -3.04 -1.06
C LEU A 97 18.49 -2.37 -1.08
N ASN A 98 17.46 -3.20 -1.05
CA ASN A 98 16.07 -2.74 -0.97
C ASN A 98 15.72 -2.26 0.45
N ARG A 99 14.89 -1.22 0.54
CA ARG A 99 14.36 -0.67 1.82
C ARG A 99 13.69 -1.71 2.72
N LYS A 100 12.98 -2.67 2.11
CA LYS A 100 12.38 -3.79 2.85
C LYS A 100 13.45 -4.59 3.59
N VAL A 101 14.50 -5.00 2.88
CA VAL A 101 15.60 -5.80 3.44
C VAL A 101 16.34 -5.00 4.50
N LEU A 102 16.62 -3.71 4.25
CA LEU A 102 17.26 -2.84 5.24
C LEU A 102 16.43 -2.68 6.51
N ALA A 103 15.10 -2.56 6.40
CA ALA A 103 14.20 -2.49 7.55
C ALA A 103 14.14 -3.83 8.31
N ASP A 104 14.21 -4.96 7.60
CA ASP A 104 14.24 -6.29 8.22
C ASP A 104 15.59 -6.51 8.94
N LEU A 105 16.71 -6.11 8.34
CA LEU A 105 18.04 -6.16 8.97
C LEU A 105 18.12 -5.29 10.22
N ALA A 106 17.56 -4.07 10.17
CA ALA A 106 17.50 -3.18 11.33
C ALA A 106 16.73 -3.80 12.52
N ALA A 107 15.75 -4.67 12.25
CA ALA A 107 14.94 -5.30 13.29
C ALA A 107 15.52 -6.61 13.82
N PHE A 108 16.07 -7.46 12.94
CA PHE A 108 16.46 -8.83 13.29
C PHE A 108 17.98 -9.01 13.41
N GLU A 109 18.79 -8.22 12.72
CA GLU A 109 20.24 -8.43 12.56
C GLU A 109 21.03 -7.14 12.85
N PRO A 110 21.11 -6.71 14.13
CA PRO A 110 21.71 -5.44 14.51
C PRO A 110 23.20 -5.35 14.14
N ALA A 111 23.96 -6.44 14.25
CA ALA A 111 25.39 -6.44 13.92
C ALA A 111 25.66 -6.21 12.42
N THR A 112 24.81 -6.80 11.56
CA THR A 112 24.89 -6.58 10.11
C THR A 112 24.51 -5.13 9.77
N PHE A 113 23.47 -4.61 10.42
CA PHE A 113 23.03 -3.24 10.23
C PHE A 113 24.08 -2.22 10.70
N GLU A 114 24.75 -2.48 11.83
CA GLU A 114 25.85 -1.66 12.34
C GLU A 114 27.02 -1.62 11.34
N SER A 115 27.37 -2.77 10.75
CA SER A 115 28.43 -2.84 9.73
C SER A 115 28.10 -1.98 8.50
N LEU A 116 26.84 -2.00 8.05
CA LEU A 116 26.37 -1.15 6.96
C LEU A 116 26.39 0.34 7.34
N SER A 117 26.03 0.69 8.57
CA SER A 117 26.09 2.07 9.05
C SER A 117 27.53 2.60 9.12
N LYS A 118 28.50 1.76 9.49
CA LYS A 118 29.93 2.12 9.50
C LYS A 118 30.43 2.43 8.09
N ILE A 119 30.13 1.57 7.12
CA ILE A 119 30.47 1.82 5.71
C ILE A 119 29.89 3.16 5.23
N ALA A 120 28.65 3.48 5.62
CA ALA A 120 28.05 4.76 5.26
C ALA A 120 28.70 5.97 5.95
N LEU A 121 29.18 5.81 7.19
CA LEU A 121 29.95 6.84 7.92
C LEU A 121 31.29 7.11 7.24
N ASP A 122 32.03 6.06 6.89
CA ASP A 122 33.35 6.18 6.26
C ASP A 122 33.26 6.98 4.94
N VAL A 123 32.20 6.73 4.14
CA VAL A 123 31.94 7.50 2.91
C VAL A 123 31.61 8.96 3.20
N LYS A 124 30.82 9.22 4.24
CA LYS A 124 30.49 10.60 4.66
C LYS A 124 31.73 11.36 5.13
N GLU A 125 32.61 10.71 5.88
CA GLU A 125 33.88 11.29 6.33
C GLU A 125 34.77 11.65 5.15
N ALA A 126 34.95 10.73 4.19
CA ALA A 126 35.72 10.98 2.97
C ALA A 126 35.20 12.20 2.17
N GLU A 127 33.88 12.40 2.12
CA GLU A 127 33.29 13.57 1.44
C GLU A 127 33.54 14.89 2.17
N ASN A 128 33.55 14.89 3.50
CA ASN A 128 33.86 16.09 4.27
C ASN A 128 35.32 16.52 4.03
N ASP A 129 36.24 15.55 3.97
CA ASP A 129 37.66 15.80 3.70
C ASP A 129 37.90 16.35 2.29
N GLU A 130 37.19 15.83 1.28
CA GLU A 130 37.25 16.38 -0.08
C GLU A 130 36.72 17.82 -0.16
N ASN A 131 35.63 18.13 0.54
CA ASN A 131 35.06 19.46 0.55
C ASN A 131 35.93 20.46 1.31
N SER A 132 36.66 20.02 2.34
CA SER A 132 37.64 20.86 3.04
C SER A 132 38.86 21.20 2.19
N ASN A 133 39.28 20.31 1.26
CA ASN A 133 40.43 20.56 0.39
C ASN A 133 40.12 21.42 -0.85
N LYS A 134 38.84 21.57 -1.20
CA LYS A 134 38.38 22.38 -2.35
C LYS A 134 38.08 23.85 -1.98
N ASN A 135 37.99 24.17 -0.68
CA ASN A 135 37.81 25.52 -0.14
C ASN A 135 39.14 26.10 0.33
#